data_AF-A0A7X2MV14-F1
#
_entry.id   AF-A0A7X2MV14-F1
#
_cell.length_a   1.000
_cell.length_b   1.000
_cell.length_c   1.000
_cell.angle_alpha   90.00
_cell.angle_beta   90.00
_cell.angle_gamma   90.00
#
_symmetry.space_group_name_H-M   'P 1'
#
loop_
_entity.id
_entity.type
_entity.pdbx_description
1 polymer ?
#
loop_
_entity_poly.entity_id
_entity_poly.type
_entity_poly.pdbx_seq_one_letter_code
_entity_poly.pdbx_strand_id
1 'polypeptide(L)'
;GDKPNDRQFCMNGLVFADRTPHPALYEAQCAQQFWQFDVDPGDPLSFTVSSDYLFRHSDNEVLRWRIEQAGRVVTEGEVPLDIVPQ
;
A
#
# COMPACT_ATOMS: atom_id res chain seq x y z
N GLY A 1 -20.96 -36.32 -14.05
CA GLY A 1 -19.85 -35.43 -14.47
C GLY A 1 -20.47 -34.24 -15.15
N ASP A 2 -20.07 -33.05 -14.75
CA ASP A 2 -20.48 -31.79 -15.37
C ASP A 2 -19.83 -31.69 -16.75
N LYS A 3 -20.63 -31.81 -17.81
CA LYS A 3 -20.17 -31.70 -19.18
C LYS A 3 -21.17 -30.90 -20.01
N PRO A 4 -20.71 -29.93 -20.81
CA PRO A 4 -19.32 -29.45 -20.96
C PRO A 4 -18.86 -28.53 -19.80
N ASN A 5 -17.55 -28.38 -19.58
CA ASN A 5 -16.99 -27.37 -18.67
C ASN A 5 -15.59 -26.87 -19.11
N ASP A 6 -15.24 -25.65 -18.68
CA ASP A 6 -13.95 -24.97 -18.95
C ASP A 6 -12.99 -24.99 -17.74
N ARG A 7 -13.18 -25.95 -16.82
CA ARG A 7 -12.25 -26.24 -15.72
C ARG A 7 -11.91 -24.99 -14.89
N GLN A 8 -10.64 -24.56 -14.90
CA GLN A 8 -10.10 -23.53 -14.02
C GLN A 8 -10.55 -22.10 -14.35
N PHE A 9 -11.28 -21.87 -15.43
CA PHE A 9 -11.78 -20.55 -15.82
C PHE A 9 -12.72 -19.91 -14.80
N CYS A 10 -13.17 -20.66 -13.78
CA CYS A 10 -13.93 -20.11 -12.65
C CYS A 10 -13.05 -19.49 -11.55
N MET A 11 -11.73 -19.64 -11.59
CA MET A 11 -10.79 -19.21 -10.54
C MET A 11 -9.97 -17.98 -10.96
N ASN A 12 -10.61 -16.80 -10.98
CA ASN A 12 -9.99 -15.53 -11.41
C ASN A 12 -9.86 -14.48 -10.29
N GLY A 13 -9.99 -14.89 -9.02
CA GLY A 13 -10.01 -13.98 -7.87
C GLY A 13 -8.62 -13.54 -7.41
N LEU A 14 -8.56 -12.47 -6.62
CA LEU A 14 -7.36 -12.05 -5.86
C LEU A 14 -7.15 -12.85 -4.56
N VAL A 15 -8.10 -13.72 -4.23
CA VAL A 15 -8.06 -14.58 -3.05
C VAL A 15 -8.54 -15.99 -3.44
N PHE A 16 -8.09 -16.98 -2.67
CA PHE A 16 -8.64 -18.33 -2.70
C PHE A 16 -10.06 -18.36 -2.12
N ALA A 17 -10.78 -19.48 -2.29
CA ALA A 17 -12.16 -19.62 -1.81
C ALA A 17 -12.30 -19.53 -0.27
N ASP A 18 -11.24 -19.86 0.47
CA ASP A 18 -11.13 -19.69 1.93
C ASP A 18 -10.72 -18.28 2.36
N ARG A 19 -10.57 -17.35 1.39
CA ARG A 19 -10.10 -15.97 1.52
C ARG A 19 -8.61 -15.81 1.80
N THR A 20 -7.81 -16.87 1.69
CA THR A 20 -6.34 -16.76 1.71
C THR A 20 -5.88 -15.90 0.51
N PRO A 21 -5.01 -14.90 0.71
CA PRO A 21 -4.66 -13.94 -0.34
C PRO A 21 -3.76 -14.54 -1.43
N HIS A 22 -4.03 -14.22 -2.69
CA HIS A 22 -3.07 -14.41 -3.78
C HIS A 22 -2.02 -13.29 -3.75
N PRO A 23 -0.79 -13.51 -4.27
CA PRO A 23 0.23 -12.48 -4.37
C PRO A 23 -0.25 -11.19 -5.04
N ALA A 24 -1.11 -11.30 -6.06
CA ALA A 24 -1.69 -10.17 -6.77
C ALA A 24 -2.54 -9.24 -5.88
N LEU A 25 -3.04 -9.71 -4.73
CA LEU A 25 -3.75 -8.85 -3.79
C LEU A 25 -2.83 -7.77 -3.20
N TYR A 26 -1.55 -8.10 -2.94
CA TYR A 26 -0.60 -7.12 -2.39
C TYR A 26 -0.24 -6.05 -3.41
N GLU A 27 -0.14 -6.41 -4.70
CA GLU A 27 0.03 -5.45 -5.79
C GLU A 27 -1.19 -4.52 -5.90
N ALA A 28 -2.40 -5.09 -5.86
CA ALA A 28 -3.64 -4.31 -5.87
C ALA A 28 -3.73 -3.37 -4.66
N GLN A 29 -3.37 -3.84 -3.46
CA GLN A 29 -3.34 -3.02 -2.25
C GLN A 29 -2.38 -1.84 -2.37
N CYS A 30 -1.16 -2.08 -2.89
CA CYS A 30 -0.17 -1.03 -3.10
C CYS A 30 -0.64 -0.02 -4.15
N ALA A 31 -1.16 -0.50 -5.29
CA ALA A 31 -1.64 0.36 -6.37
C ALA A 31 -2.89 1.19 -6.01
N GLN A 32 -3.68 0.73 -5.04
CA GLN A 32 -4.93 1.37 -4.60
C GLN A 32 -4.80 2.10 -3.25
N GLN A 33 -3.59 2.28 -2.73
CA GLN A 33 -3.39 3.04 -1.49
C GLN A 33 -3.78 4.52 -1.69
N PHE A 34 -4.25 5.15 -0.62
CA PHE A 34 -4.69 6.56 -0.61
C PHE A 34 -3.58 7.54 -0.20
N TRP A 35 -2.36 7.04 0.02
CA TRP A 35 -1.20 7.82 0.43
C TRP A 35 -0.17 7.81 -0.67
N GLN A 36 0.13 8.99 -1.22
CA GLN A 36 1.17 9.16 -2.23
C GLN A 36 2.43 9.74 -1.61
N PHE A 37 3.58 9.32 -2.12
CA PHE A 37 4.90 9.72 -1.65
C PHE A 37 5.74 10.16 -2.84
N ASP A 38 6.09 11.43 -2.89
CA ASP A 38 6.91 12.02 -3.94
C ASP A 38 8.23 12.50 -3.35
N VAL A 39 9.35 11.90 -3.80
CA VAL A 39 10.68 12.30 -3.34
C VAL A 39 11.05 13.65 -3.94
N ASP A 40 11.61 14.54 -3.12
CA ASP A 40 12.06 15.83 -3.60
C ASP A 40 13.26 15.68 -4.55
N PRO A 41 13.22 16.24 -5.76
CA PRO A 41 14.31 16.08 -6.73
C PRO A 41 15.67 16.61 -6.25
N GLY A 42 15.66 17.53 -5.29
CA GLY A 42 16.87 18.17 -4.73
C GLY A 42 17.41 17.52 -3.46
N ASP A 43 16.64 16.65 -2.80
CA ASP A 43 17.04 15.99 -1.56
C ASP A 43 16.40 14.61 -1.46
N PRO A 44 17.18 13.52 -1.60
CA PRO A 44 16.66 12.15 -1.55
C PRO A 44 16.16 11.72 -0.17
N LEU A 45 16.41 12.51 0.89
CA LEU A 45 15.89 12.26 2.22
C LEU A 45 14.62 13.06 2.53
N SER A 46 14.20 13.93 1.61
CA SER A 46 12.98 14.71 1.73
C SER A 46 11.93 14.18 0.75
N PHE A 47 10.68 14.12 1.20
CA PHE A 47 9.56 13.70 0.37
C PHE A 47 8.28 14.38 0.83
N THR A 48 7.36 14.56 -0.11
CA THR A 48 6.01 15.05 0.13
C THR A 48 5.07 13.88 0.29
N VAL A 49 4.20 13.95 1.30
CA VAL A 49 3.11 12.99 1.51
C VAL A 49 1.79 13.65 1.16
N SER A 50 1.00 13.00 0.30
CA SER A 50 -0.31 13.49 -0.13
C SER A 50 -1.40 12.47 0.21
N SER A 51 -2.61 12.98 0.52
CA SER A 51 -3.82 12.19 0.78
C SER A 51 -4.75 12.24 -0.42
N ASP A 52 -5.13 11.08 -0.96
CA ASP A 52 -6.19 10.96 -1.98
C ASP A 52 -7.59 10.81 -1.34
N TYR A 53 -7.71 10.87 -0.01
CA TYR A 53 -9.02 10.90 0.65
C TYR A 53 -9.75 12.22 0.34
N LEU A 54 -10.98 12.11 -0.15
CA LEU A 54 -11.80 13.27 -0.52
C LEU A 54 -12.53 13.94 0.66
N PHE A 55 -12.68 13.24 1.79
CA PHE A 55 -13.54 13.70 2.89
C PHE A 55 -12.97 13.45 4.29
N ARG A 56 -11.87 12.69 4.39
CA ARG A 56 -11.31 12.26 5.67
C ARG A 56 -9.93 12.86 5.87
N HIS A 57 -9.74 13.42 7.05
CA HIS A 57 -8.46 13.87 7.57
C HIS A 57 -7.62 12.67 8.05
N SER A 58 -6.28 12.75 7.97
CA SER A 58 -5.42 11.75 8.64
C SER A 58 -5.40 11.98 10.14
N ASP A 59 -6.34 11.41 10.87
CA ASP A 59 -6.43 11.50 12.33
C ASP A 59 -6.09 10.17 13.03
N ASN A 60 -5.76 9.14 12.25
CA ASN A 60 -5.44 7.80 12.74
C ASN A 60 -4.29 7.16 11.94
N GLU A 61 -3.40 7.99 11.40
CA GLU A 61 -2.29 7.56 10.56
C GLU A 61 -0.97 8.04 11.16
N VAL A 62 0.01 7.14 11.20
CA VAL A 62 1.36 7.43 11.65
C VAL A 62 2.32 6.96 10.56
N LEU A 63 3.11 7.89 10.04
CA LEU A 63 4.22 7.60 9.14
C LEU A 63 5.36 7.00 9.94
N ARG A 64 5.71 5.76 9.64
CA ARG A 64 6.86 5.05 10.21
C ARG A 64 7.94 4.97 9.16
N TRP A 65 9.13 5.48 9.46
CA TRP A 65 10.25 5.52 8.52
C TRP A 65 11.49 4.86 9.12
N ARG A 66 12.34 4.33 8.25
CA ARG A 66 13.63 3.71 8.61
C ARG A 66 14.65 3.95 7.51
N ILE A 67 15.90 4.17 7.91
CA ILE A 67 17.05 4.21 7.01
C ILE A 67 17.88 2.97 7.30
N GLU A 68 18.12 2.16 6.27
CA GLU A 68 18.83 0.89 6.39
C GLU A 68 20.13 0.89 5.58
N GLN A 69 21.17 0.28 6.14
CA GLN A 69 22.40 -0.05 5.46
C GLN A 69 22.55 -1.56 5.41
N ALA A 70 22.47 -2.15 4.21
CA ALA A 70 22.56 -3.60 4.00
C ALA A 70 21.59 -4.41 4.89
N GLY A 71 20.34 -3.93 5.02
CA GLY A 71 19.30 -4.57 5.83
C GLY A 71 19.42 -4.33 7.35
N ARG A 72 20.40 -3.54 7.80
CA ARG A 72 20.51 -3.10 9.20
C ARG A 72 19.98 -1.69 9.35
N VAL A 73 19.01 -1.50 10.25
CA VAL A 73 18.48 -0.17 10.60
C VAL A 73 19.60 0.68 11.21
N VAL A 74 19.85 1.84 10.59
CA VAL A 74 20.78 2.87 11.05
C VAL A 74 20.03 3.88 11.94
N THR A 75 18.82 4.25 11.53
CA THR A 75 17.92 5.13 12.28
C THR A 75 16.47 4.90 11.84
N GLU A 76 15.53 5.21 12.70
CA GLU A 76 14.09 5.06 12.48
C GLU A 76 13.32 6.10 13.28
N GLY A 77 12.05 6.31 12.93
CA GLY A 77 11.19 7.22 13.65
C GLY A 77 9.73 7.12 13.22
N GLU A 78 8.91 7.87 13.94
CA GLU A 78 7.47 7.95 13.73
C GLU A 78 7.03 9.41 13.70
N VAL A 79 6.11 9.73 12.79
CA VAL A 79 5.50 11.05 12.66
C VAL A 79 4.00 10.86 12.48
N PRO A 80 3.14 11.33 13.41
CA PRO A 80 1.70 11.38 13.17
C PRO A 80 1.42 12.21 11.92
N LEU A 81 0.60 11.70 11.01
CA LEU A 81 0.15 12.47 9.86
C LEU A 81 -0.98 13.39 10.29
N ASP A 82 -0.95 14.64 9.84
CA ASP A 82 -1.97 15.66 10.10
C ASP A 82 -2.26 16.40 8.78
N ILE A 83 -2.95 15.70 7.87
CA ILE A 83 -3.19 16.08 6.48
C ILE A 83 -4.70 16.14 6.24
N VAL A 84 -5.17 17.32 5.83
CA VAL A 84 -6.56 17.55 5.40
C VAL A 84 -6.87 16.87 4.06
N PRO A 85 -8.11 16.43 3.83
CA PRO A 85 -8.54 16.00 2.51
C PRO A 85 -8.44 17.16 1.50
N GLN A 86 -8.27 16.82 0.23
CA GLN A 86 -8.20 17.79 -0.87
C GLN A 86 -9.56 18.45 -1.16
#